data_AF-A0A7J4Q387-F1
#
_entry.id   AF-A0A7J4Q387-F1
#
_cell.length_a   1.000
_cell.length_b   1.000
_cell.length_c   1.000
_cell.angle_alpha   90.00
_cell.angle_beta   90.00
_cell.angle_gamma   90.00
#
_symmetry.space_group_name_H-M   'P 1'
#
loop_
_entity.id
_entity.type
_entity.pdbx_description
1 polymer ?
#
loop_
_entity_poly.entity_id
_entity_poly.type
_entity_poly.pdbx_seq_one_letter_code
_entity_poly.pdbx_strand_id
1 'polypeptide(L)'
;PFQIVQTTPKGIVQVLPDTEIIIKEEPVDEEEDGGQPISTISYEDIGGIGEQLQKVREMIELPLKHPILFRRLGIDPPRGVLL
;
A
#
# COMPACT_ATOMS: atom_id res chain seq x y z
N PRO A 1 -23.52 1.28 -4.23
CA PRO A 1 -22.40 0.53 -4.83
C PRO A 1 -22.03 -0.62 -3.89
N PHE A 2 -21.61 -1.78 -4.38
CA PHE A 2 -21.17 -2.89 -3.52
C PHE A 2 -19.68 -2.77 -3.22
N GLN A 3 -19.26 -3.13 -2.00
CA GLN A 3 -17.87 -3.21 -1.59
C GLN A 3 -17.53 -4.66 -1.25
N ILE A 4 -16.36 -5.11 -1.67
CA ILE A 4 -15.84 -6.43 -1.34
C ILE A 4 -15.22 -6.34 0.06
N VAL A 5 -15.87 -6.96 1.04
CA VAL A 5 -15.39 -7.02 2.44
C VAL A 5 -14.29 -8.06 2.59
N GLN A 6 -14.47 -9.25 1.98
CA GLN A 6 -13.53 -10.35 2.14
C GLN A 6 -13.52 -11.27 0.93
N THR A 7 -12.32 -11.79 0.62
CA THR A 7 -12.11 -12.85 -0.37
C THR A 7 -11.34 -14.02 0.25
N THR A 8 -11.66 -15.24 -0.21
CA THR A 8 -10.92 -16.46 0.13
C THR A 8 -10.65 -17.22 -1.17
N PRO A 9 -9.39 -17.40 -1.60
CA PRO A 9 -8.14 -16.95 -0.97
C PRO A 9 -7.99 -15.43 -0.94
N LYS A 10 -7.16 -14.92 -0.01
CA LYS A 10 -6.93 -13.47 0.14
C LYS A 10 -6.24 -12.89 -1.09
N GLY A 11 -6.61 -11.66 -1.44
CA GLY A 11 -6.01 -10.89 -2.53
C GLY A 11 -6.92 -10.80 -3.75
N ILE A 12 -6.31 -10.61 -4.91
CA ILE A 12 -7.02 -10.50 -6.19
C ILE A 12 -7.50 -11.88 -6.60
N VAL A 13 -8.82 -12.03 -6.74
CA VAL A 13 -9.48 -13.29 -7.10
C VAL A 13 -10.35 -13.11 -8.33
N GLN A 14 -10.61 -14.22 -9.03
CA GLN A 14 -11.55 -14.28 -10.15
C GLN A 14 -12.82 -15.01 -9.71
N VAL A 15 -13.98 -14.41 -9.95
CA VAL A 15 -15.28 -15.04 -9.68
C VAL A 15 -15.58 -16.06 -10.78
N LEU A 16 -15.65 -17.32 -10.39
CA LEU A 16 -16.01 -18.45 -11.24
C LEU A 16 -17.46 -18.88 -10.97
N PRO A 17 -18.09 -19.71 -11.83
CA PRO A 17 -19.48 -20.15 -11.64
C PRO A 17 -19.74 -20.93 -10.34
N ASP A 18 -18.70 -21.48 -9.73
CA ASP A 18 -18.71 -22.21 -8.46
C ASP A 18 -18.40 -21.33 -7.24
N THR A 19 -18.15 -20.03 -7.44
CA THR A 19 -17.84 -19.10 -6.36
C THR A 19 -19.11 -18.70 -5.61
N GLU A 20 -19.15 -18.96 -4.30
CA GLU A 20 -20.25 -18.55 -3.43
C GLU A 20 -20.13 -17.06 -3.07
N ILE A 21 -21.19 -16.29 -3.35
CA ILE A 21 -21.25 -14.85 -3.06
C ILE A 21 -22.28 -14.62 -1.96
N ILE A 22 -21.83 -14.03 -0.84
CA ILE A 22 -22.66 -13.72 0.31
C ILE A 22 -22.80 -12.19 0.40
N ILE A 23 -24.04 -11.69 0.28
CA ILE A 23 -24.36 -10.26 0.41
C ILE A 23 -24.85 -10.02 1.84
N LYS A 24 -24.16 -9.15 2.59
CA LYS A 24 -24.62 -8.70 3.91
C LYS A 24 -25.53 -7.47 3.74
N GLU A 25 -26.64 -7.43 4.48
CA GLU A 25 -27.60 -6.31 4.45
C GLU A 25 -27.14 -5.12 5.31
N GLU A 26 -26.24 -5.37 6.26
CA GLU A 26 -25.66 -4.33 7.10
C GLU A 26 -24.74 -3.43 6.26
N PRO A 27 -24.94 -2.10 6.29
CA PRO A 27 -23.99 -1.18 5.67
C PRO A 27 -22.65 -1.34 6.38
N VAL A 28 -21.59 -1.52 5.60
CA VAL A 28 -20.23 -1.57 6.13
C VAL A 28 -19.86 -0.13 6.48
N ASP A 29 -19.62 0.14 7.77
CA ASP A 29 -19.06 1.41 8.19
C ASP A 29 -17.66 1.54 7.57
N GLU A 30 -17.43 2.62 6.81
CA GLU A 30 -16.19 2.86 6.05
C GLU A 30 -14.93 2.82 6.95
N GLU A 31 -15.10 3.02 8.26
CA GLU A 31 -14.05 3.07 9.26
C GLU A 31 -13.62 1.68 9.80
N GLU A 32 -14.48 0.66 9.73
CA GLU A 32 -14.26 -0.61 10.47
C GLU A 32 -13.50 -1.69 9.67
N ASP A 33 -13.47 -1.65 8.33
CA ASP A 33 -12.87 -2.72 7.51
C ASP A 33 -11.64 -2.30 6.68
N GLY A 34 -10.90 -1.30 7.14
CA GLY A 34 -9.61 -0.93 6.53
C GLY A 34 -9.71 -0.37 5.10
N GLY A 35 -10.94 -0.07 4.64
CA GLY A 35 -11.19 0.79 3.51
C GLY A 35 -10.76 2.20 3.90
N GLN A 36 -9.46 2.47 3.84
CA GLN A 36 -8.97 3.84 3.99
C GLN A 36 -9.79 4.71 3.04
N PRO A 37 -10.36 5.84 3.50
CA PRO A 37 -10.99 6.78 2.59
C PRO A 37 -9.97 7.03 1.46
N ILE A 38 -10.41 6.90 0.21
CA ILE A 38 -9.56 7.11 -0.98
C ILE A 38 -9.12 8.58 -1.10
N SER A 39 -9.18 9.35 -0.01
CA SER A 39 -8.34 10.52 0.25
C SER A 39 -6.91 10.11 0.64
N THR A 40 -6.36 9.04 0.08
CA THR A 40 -4.91 8.83 0.09
C THR A 40 -4.32 9.86 -0.85
N ILE A 41 -3.88 10.99 -0.29
CA ILE A 41 -3.10 12.00 -1.01
C ILE A 41 -1.98 11.25 -1.73
N SER A 42 -2.05 11.25 -3.07
CA SER A 42 -1.04 10.65 -3.91
C SER A 42 0.17 11.57 -3.96
N TYR A 43 1.34 11.02 -4.24
CA TYR A 43 2.52 11.84 -4.54
C TYR A 43 2.32 12.74 -5.76
N GLU A 44 1.37 12.41 -6.63
CA GLU A 44 0.97 13.21 -7.78
C GLU A 44 0.22 14.49 -7.39
N ASP A 45 -0.35 14.54 -6.18
CA ASP A 45 -1.10 15.69 -5.66
C ASP A 45 -0.18 16.78 -5.07
N ILE A 46 1.12 16.49 -4.90
CA ILE A 46 2.09 17.41 -4.30
C ILE A 46 3.04 17.97 -5.37
N GLY A 47 2.78 19.21 -5.78
CA GLY A 47 3.62 19.92 -6.75
C GLY A 47 4.97 20.38 -6.17
N GLY A 48 6.03 20.36 -6.99
CA GLY A 48 7.33 20.97 -6.67
C GLY A 48 8.25 20.17 -5.74
N ILE A 49 7.84 18.98 -5.27
CA ILE A 49 8.62 18.14 -4.35
C ILE A 49 9.35 16.97 -5.02
N GLY A 50 9.44 16.94 -6.35
CA GLY A 50 9.96 15.78 -7.08
C GLY A 50 11.36 15.35 -6.64
N GLU A 51 12.26 16.32 -6.43
CA GLU A 51 13.63 16.04 -5.98
C GLU A 51 13.68 15.49 -4.55
N GLN A 52 12.88 16.04 -3.65
CA GLN A 52 12.79 15.60 -2.26
C GLN A 52 12.20 14.20 -2.20
N LEU A 53 11.13 13.96 -2.95
CA LEU A 53 10.47 12.66 -3.04
C LEU A 53 11.41 11.58 -3.56
N GLN A 54 12.20 11.90 -4.60
CA GLN A 54 13.20 10.97 -5.13
C GLN A 54 14.23 10.58 -4.06
N LYS A 55 14.78 11.56 -3.33
CA LYS A 55 15.74 11.30 -2.24
C LYS A 55 15.13 10.43 -1.15
N VAL A 56 13.87 10.66 -0.80
CA VAL A 56 13.15 9.85 0.21
C VAL A 56 12.96 8.41 -0.27
N ARG A 57 12.57 8.20 -1.53
CA ARG A 57 12.44 6.85 -2.12
C ARG A 57 13.79 6.12 -2.13
N GLU A 58 14.87 6.78 -2.51
CA GLU A 58 16.20 6.17 -2.50
C GLU A 58 16.65 5.78 -1.08
N MET A 59 16.39 6.64 -0.08
CA MET A 59 16.80 6.38 1.29
C MET A 59 15.93 5.34 2.01
N ILE A 60 14.65 5.19 1.64
CA ILE A 60 13.68 4.32 2.37
C ILE A 60 13.31 3.10 1.55
N GLU A 61 12.89 3.28 0.29
CA GLU A 61 12.35 2.20 -0.54
C GLU A 61 13.44 1.23 -1.00
N LEU A 62 14.61 1.76 -1.40
CA LEU A 62 15.74 0.94 -1.86
C LEU A 62 16.25 -0.05 -0.79
N PRO A 63 16.50 0.35 0.48
CA PRO A 63 16.94 -0.61 1.49
C PRO A 63 15.86 -1.62 1.90
N LEU A 64 14.57 -1.24 1.83
CA LEU A 64 13.46 -2.16 2.13
C LEU A 64 13.24 -3.19 1.00
N LYS A 65 13.35 -2.78 -0.26
CA LYS A 65 13.20 -3.69 -1.42
C LYS A 65 14.45 -4.54 -1.66
N HIS A 66 15.65 -4.02 -1.39
CA HIS A 66 16.91 -4.67 -1.73
C HIS A 66 17.92 -4.71 -0.58
N PRO A 67 17.61 -5.33 0.57
CA PRO A 67 18.49 -5.36 1.74
C PRO A 67 19.83 -6.07 1.48
N ILE A 68 19.88 -6.98 0.51
CA ILE A 68 21.09 -7.74 0.15
C ILE A 68 22.16 -6.82 -0.46
N LEU A 69 21.77 -5.80 -1.22
CA LEU A 69 22.72 -4.84 -1.82
C LEU A 69 23.49 -4.08 -0.72
N PHE A 70 22.77 -3.61 0.30
CA PHE A 70 23.35 -2.87 1.43
C PHE A 70 24.32 -3.74 2.25
N ARG A 71 23.94 -5.00 2.52
CA ARG A 71 24.83 -5.95 3.20
C ARG A 71 26.10 -6.26 2.43
N ARG A 72 26.02 -6.37 1.09
CA ARG A 72 27.19 -6.63 0.23
C ARG A 72 28.13 -5.43 0.14
N LEU A 73 27.58 -4.23 0.14
CA LEU A 73 28.35 -2.98 0.11
C LEU A 73 28.89 -2.60 1.50
N GLY A 74 28.43 -3.26 2.58
CA GLY A 74 28.87 -2.97 3.94
C GLY A 74 28.39 -1.63 4.49
N ILE A 75 27.30 -1.09 3.92
CA ILE A 75 26.70 0.18 4.31
C ILE A 75 25.41 -0.07 5.07
N ASP A 76 25.28 0.58 6.22
CA ASP A 76 24.04 0.56 6.99
C ASP A 76 23.01 1.50 6.35
N PRO A 77 21.75 1.07 6.19
CA PRO A 77 20.69 1.94 5.71
C PRO A 77 20.41 3.07 6.73
N PRO A 78 20.00 4.26 6.27
CA PRO A 78 19.67 5.36 7.15
C PRO A 78 18.47 4.99 8.05
N ARG A 79 18.55 5.31 9.34
CA ARG A 79 17.52 4.94 10.35
C ARG A 79 16.44 6.00 10.57
N GLY A 80 16.59 7.18 9.98
CA GLY A 80 15.63 8.27 10.09
C GLY A 80 15.88 9.32 9.02
N VAL A 81 14.80 9.86 8.46
CA VAL A 81 14.82 10.94 7.48
C VAL A 81 14.03 12.09 8.07
N LEU A 82 14.64 13.28 8.13
CA LEU A 82 13.96 14.52 8.50
C LEU A 82 13.60 15.26 7.20
N LEU A 83 12.34 15.65 7.08
CA LEU A 83 11.79 16.39 5.94
C LEU A 83 11.69 17.88 6.24
#